data_AF-A0AAX6GMF1-F1
#
_entry.id   AF-A0AAX6GMF1-F1
#
_cell.length_a   1.000
_cell.length_b   1.000
_cell.length_c   1.000
_cell.angle_alpha   90.00
_cell.angle_beta   90.00
_cell.angle_gamma   90.00
#
_symmetry.space_group_name_H-M   'P 1'
#
loop_
_entity.id
_entity.type
_entity.pdbx_description
1 polymer ?
#
loop_
_entity_poly.entity_id
_entity_poly.type
_entity_poly.pdbx_seq_one_letter_code
_entity_poly.pdbx_strand_id
1 'polypeptide(L)' 'MLCWRGYSLYDCNSEFRFFWLNSKLAETGAGNPPSAYHKYRFTVVPIYDCTGMCLHTAHTGAVPYVKDGLLFYNKV' A
#
# COMPACT_ATOMS: atom_id res chain seq x y z
N MET A 1 -5.85 0.87 -4.43
CA MET A 1 -6.12 -0.06 -5.55
C MET A 1 -7.45 0.31 -6.19
N LEU A 2 -7.57 0.31 -7.52
CA LEU A 2 -8.80 0.73 -8.22
C LEU A 2 -9.63 -0.44 -8.75
N CYS A 3 -8.99 -1.57 -9.06
CA CYS A 3 -9.63 -2.78 -9.53
C CYS A 3 -8.83 -4.01 -9.08
N TRP A 4 -9.51 -5.11 -8.82
CA TRP A 4 -8.88 -6.41 -8.54
C TRP A 4 -9.68 -7.54 -9.16
N ARG A 5 -9.07 -8.32 -10.08
CA ARG A 5 -9.70 -9.47 -10.75
C ARG A 5 -11.10 -9.15 -11.32
N GLY A 6 -11.26 -7.98 -11.93
CA GLY A 6 -12.52 -7.54 -12.53
C GLY A 6 -13.48 -6.82 -11.57
N TYR A 7 -13.22 -6.82 -10.27
CA TYR A 7 -14.00 -6.04 -9.30
C TYR A 7 -13.52 -4.60 -9.25
N SER A 8 -14.42 -3.67 -9.59
CA SER A 8 -14.20 -2.22 -9.43
C SER A 8 -14.23 -1.83 -7.95
N LEU A 9 -13.31 -0.95 -7.55
CA LEU A 9 -13.22 -0.36 -6.22
C LEU A 9 -13.31 1.17 -6.28
N TYR A 10 -13.72 1.74 -7.42
CA TYR A 10 -13.78 3.20 -7.60
C TYR A 10 -14.74 3.88 -6.61
N ASP A 11 -15.85 3.23 -6.30
CA ASP A 11 -16.86 3.73 -5.36
C ASP A 11 -16.52 3.41 -3.89
N CYS A 12 -15.37 2.78 -3.65
CA CYS A 12 -14.91 2.50 -2.30
C CYS A 12 -14.04 3.65 -1.77
N ASN A 13 -14.25 3.96 -0.50
CA ASN A 13 -13.46 4.92 0.23
C ASN A 13 -11.97 4.51 0.30
N SER A 14 -11.08 5.46 0.60
CA SER A 14 -9.63 5.20 0.54
C SER A 14 -9.19 4.14 1.56
N GLU A 15 -9.76 4.16 2.77
CA GLU A 15 -9.45 3.24 3.85
C GLU A 15 -9.73 1.78 3.46
N PHE A 16 -10.91 1.51 2.88
CA PHE A 16 -11.24 0.18 2.39
C PHE A 16 -10.31 -0.24 1.25
N ARG A 17 -10.00 0.66 0.31
CA ARG A 17 -9.08 0.35 -0.80
C ARG A 17 -7.68 -0.01 -0.32
N PHE A 18 -7.23 0.58 0.79
CA PHE A 18 -5.95 0.24 1.42
C PHE A 18 -5.99 -1.10 2.14
N PHE A 19 -7.02 -1.34 2.95
CA PHE A 19 -7.25 -2.63 3.61
C PHE A 19 -7.30 -3.77 2.58
N TRP A 20 -8.07 -3.56 1.51
CA TRP A 20 -8.27 -4.56 0.46
C TRP A 20 -6.99 -4.81 -0.34
N LEU A 21 -6.20 -3.78 -0.65
CA LEU A 21 -4.89 -3.92 -1.29
C LEU A 21 -3.94 -4.78 -0.43
N ASN A 22 -3.81 -4.44 0.86
CA ASN A 22 -2.92 -5.16 1.77
C ASN A 22 -3.31 -6.65 1.88
N SER A 23 -4.61 -6.91 2.05
CA SER A 23 -5.13 -8.27 2.20
C SER A 23 -4.94 -9.09 0.91
N LYS A 24 -5.34 -8.52 -0.24
CA LYS A 24 -5.31 -9.24 -1.52
C LYS A 24 -3.91 -9.41 -2.09
N LEU A 25 -3.00 -8.47 -1.87
CA LEU A 25 -1.62 -8.65 -2.33
C LEU A 25 -0.91 -9.74 -1.52
N ALA A 26 -1.17 -9.83 -0.21
CA ALA A 26 -0.60 -10.87 0.66
C ALA A 26 -1.04 -12.30 0.29
N GLU A 27 -2.23 -12.45 -0.29
CA GLU A 27 -2.72 -13.73 -0.85
C GLU A 27 -1.96 -14.16 -2.13
N THR A 28 -1.04 -13.33 -2.66
CA THR A 28 -0.30 -13.61 -3.90
C THR A 28 1.20 -13.80 -3.66
N GLY A 29 1.86 -14.49 -4.60
CA GLY A 29 3.33 -14.55 -4.67
C GLY A 29 3.99 -13.28 -5.23
N ALA A 30 3.25 -12.20 -5.47
CA ALA A 30 3.79 -11.01 -6.14
C ALA A 30 4.85 -10.26 -5.31
N GLY A 31 4.88 -10.49 -3.99
CA GLY A 31 5.91 -9.98 -3.08
C GLY A 31 7.21 -10.81 -3.07
N ASN A 32 7.25 -11.95 -3.75
CA ASN A 32 8.43 -12.82 -3.75
C ASN A 32 9.58 -12.22 -4.58
N PRO A 33 10.82 -12.70 -4.39
CA PRO A 33 11.93 -12.37 -5.27
C PRO A 33 11.59 -12.69 -6.75
N PRO A 34 12.14 -11.93 -7.71
CA PRO A 34 11.93 -12.18 -9.13
C PRO A 34 12.16 -13.64 -9.52
N SER A 35 11.31 -14.15 -10.40
CA SER A 35 11.32 -15.53 -10.87
C SER A 35 11.08 -15.61 -12.38
N ALA A 36 11.04 -16.82 -12.94
CA ALA A 36 10.70 -17.02 -14.34
C ALA A 36 9.30 -16.45 -14.72
N TYR A 37 8.38 -16.37 -13.76
CA TYR A 37 6.99 -15.96 -13.98
C TYR A 37 6.73 -14.47 -13.70
N HIS A 38 7.63 -13.78 -12.99
CA HIS A 38 7.54 -12.33 -12.77
C HIS A 38 8.92 -11.71 -12.57
N LYS A 39 9.20 -10.63 -13.30
CA LYS A 39 10.46 -9.89 -13.21
C LYS A 39 10.51 -8.91 -12.02
N TYR A 40 9.35 -8.41 -11.61
CA TYR A 40 9.24 -7.34 -10.62
C TYR A 40 8.52 -7.81 -9.37
N ARG A 41 8.85 -7.18 -8.25
CA ARG A 41 8.20 -7.39 -6.96
C ARG A 41 7.18 -6.29 -6.71
N PHE A 42 6.02 -6.67 -6.21
CA PHE A 42 5.02 -5.75 -5.73
C PHE A 42 5.05 -5.72 -4.20
N THR A 43 5.22 -4.54 -3.62
CA THR A 43 5.20 -4.33 -2.17
C THR A 43 4.27 -3.17 -1.84
N VAL A 44 3.57 -3.29 -0.71
CA VAL A 44 2.71 -2.21 -0.21
C VAL A 44 3.56 -1.10 0.41
N VAL A 45 3.12 0.14 0.24
CA VAL A 45 3.67 1.29 0.96
C VAL A 45 3.00 1.37 2.33
N PRO A 46 3.74 1.61 3.43
CA PRO A 46 3.16 1.75 4.76
C PRO A 46 2.14 2.88 4.83
N ILE A 47 1.07 2.67 5.59
CA ILE A 47 -0.02 3.62 5.80
C ILE A 47 -0.13 3.85 7.30
N TYR A 48 -0.26 5.12 7.69
CA TYR A 48 -0.31 5.54 9.08
C TYR A 48 -1.50 6.46 9.29
N ASP A 49 -2.07 6.45 10.50
CA ASP A 49 -3.02 7.48 10.90
C ASP A 49 -2.32 8.84 11.01
N CYS A 50 -3.10 9.91 10.89
CA CYS A 50 -2.59 11.29 10.97
C CYS A 50 -2.48 11.82 12.40
N THR A 51 -2.15 10.97 13.38
CA THR A 51 -1.83 11.41 14.75
C THR A 51 -0.39 11.94 14.81
N GLY A 52 -0.07 12.82 15.77
CA GLY A 52 1.29 13.40 15.86
C GLY A 52 2.40 12.35 15.98
N MET A 53 2.16 11.28 16.76
CA MET A 53 3.11 10.17 16.90
C MET A 53 3.25 9.38 15.60
N CYS A 54 2.14 9.07 14.92
CA CYS A 54 2.17 8.33 13.66
C CYS A 54 2.81 9.14 12.53
N LEU A 55 2.59 10.46 12.48
CA LEU A 55 3.23 11.33 11.52
C LEU A 55 4.75 11.38 11.73
N HIS A 56 5.19 11.47 12.99
CA HIS A 56 6.61 11.38 13.31
C HIS A 56 7.20 10.06 12.81
N THR A 57 6.56 8.93 13.11
CA THR A 57 6.99 7.60 12.64
C THR A 57 7.02 7.49 11.12
N ALA A 58 6.03 8.03 10.40
CA ALA A 58 6.01 8.03 8.94
C ALA A 58 7.21 8.83 8.38
N HIS A 59 7.52 9.97 9.00
CA HIS A 59 8.60 10.85 8.57
C HIS A 59 9.99 10.28 8.88
N THR A 60 10.22 9.73 10.08
CA THR A 60 11.56 9.30 10.54
C THR A 60 11.82 7.81 10.44
N GLY A 61 10.77 6.98 10.37
CA GLY A 61 10.88 5.52 10.36
C GLY A 61 11.63 4.96 9.16
N ALA A 62 12.36 3.86 9.35
CA ALA A 62 13.11 3.22 8.27
C ALA A 62 12.18 2.53 7.26
N VAL A 63 12.50 2.68 5.96
CA VAL A 63 11.82 1.99 4.86
C VAL A 63 12.88 1.53 3.84
N PRO A 64 12.64 0.47 3.04
CA PRO A 64 13.65 -0.08 2.13
C PRO A 64 13.79 0.74 0.83
N TYR A 65 13.45 2.02 0.85
CA TYR A 65 13.47 2.93 -0.29
C TYR A 65 13.80 4.36 0.16
N VAL A 66 14.24 5.20 -0.77
CA VAL A 66 14.43 6.63 -0.50
C VAL A 66 13.05 7.29 -0.45
N LYS A 67 12.75 7.98 0.64
CA LYS A 67 11.49 8.72 0.77
C LYS A 67 11.54 9.96 -0.12
N ASP A 68 10.48 10.15 -0.90
CA ASP A 68 10.26 11.37 -1.67
C ASP A 68 9.41 12.37 -0.87
N GLY A 69 8.25 11.92 -0.37
CA GLY A 69 7.37 12.74 0.47
C GLY A 69 6.29 11.93 1.17
N LEU A 70 5.31 12.65 1.72
CA LEU A 70 4.13 12.07 2.38
C LEU A 70 2.87 12.42 1.60
N LEU A 71 2.01 11.42 1.39
CA LEU A 71 0.74 11.59 0.71
C LEU A 71 -0.41 11.43 1.71
N PHE A 72 -1.25 12.46 1.80
CA PHE A 72 -2.40 12.49 2.70
C PHE A 72 -3.67 12.14 1.94
N TYR A 73 -4.40 11.15 2.46
CA TYR A 73 -5.68 10.72 1.90
C TYR A 73 -6.81 11.02 2.87
N ASN A 74 -7.93 11.54 2.35
CA ASN A 74 -9.18 11.56 3.10
C ASN A 74 -9.73 10.14 3.20
N LYS A 75 -10.23 9.73 4.37
CA LYS A 75 -10.78 8.39 4.60
C LYS A 75 -12.09 8.15 3.85
N VAL A 76 -12.86 9.20 3.54
CA VAL A 76 -14.19 9.19 2.88
C VAL A 76 -14.06 9.20 1.37
#